data_AF-A0A2V6W0J5-F1
#
_entry.id   AF-A0A2V6W0J5-F1
#
_cell.length_a   1.000
_cell.length_b   1.000
_cell.length_c   1.000
_cell.angle_alpha   90.00
_cell.angle_beta   90.00
_cell.angle_gamma   90.00
#
_symmetry.space_group_name_H-M   'P 1'
#
loop_
_entity.id
_entity.type
_entity.pdbx_description
1 polymer ?
#
loop_
_entity_poly.entity_id
_entity_poly.type
_entity_poly.pdbx_seq_one_letter_code
_entity_poly.pdbx_strand_id
1 'polypeptide(L)'
;MAFLISLPGAHTTRRRRSIAIATHTRGDRHMAQKKPTVYEFVPKLGQLRDDVLFGDVWEHPDLSKRDRSLITVAMLAALYRTDEMRGHMQRALDNGVTETELKGLITHVAFYAGWPCAVNAGRVAIDVFGPK
;
A
#
# COMPACT_ATOMS: atom_id res chain seq x y z
N MET A 1 -42.72 -33.26 41.69
CA MET A 1 -44.13 -32.92 41.52
C MET A 1 -44.58 -33.42 40.16
N ALA A 2 -45.53 -34.36 40.17
CA ALA A 2 -46.13 -34.98 38.99
C ALA A 2 -47.23 -34.09 38.40
N PHE A 3 -47.49 -34.21 37.09
CA PHE A 3 -48.86 -34.37 36.60
C PHE A 3 -48.83 -35.14 35.26
N LEU A 4 -49.51 -36.28 35.27
CA LEU A 4 -49.89 -37.13 34.14
C LEU A 4 -51.32 -36.78 33.75
N ILE A 5 -51.62 -36.60 32.45
CA ILE A 5 -52.94 -36.88 31.86
C ILE A 5 -52.71 -37.50 30.47
N SER A 6 -53.59 -38.45 30.12
CA SER A 6 -53.44 -39.54 29.16
C SER A 6 -54.34 -39.40 27.92
N LEU A 7 -53.76 -39.66 26.72
CA LEU A 7 -54.25 -40.35 25.49
C LEU A 7 -55.52 -39.85 24.71
N PRO A 8 -55.82 -40.33 23.47
CA PRO A 8 -54.98 -40.78 22.33
C PRO A 8 -55.47 -40.31 20.93
N GLY A 9 -54.65 -40.51 19.89
CA GLY A 9 -55.13 -40.98 18.58
C GLY A 9 -55.15 -39.98 17.42
N ALA A 10 -54.33 -40.24 16.39
CA ALA A 10 -54.76 -40.44 15.00
C ALA A 10 -53.54 -40.45 14.07
N HIS A 11 -53.23 -41.62 13.52
CA HIS A 11 -52.40 -41.76 12.33
C HIS A 11 -53.02 -41.01 11.16
N THR A 12 -52.29 -40.06 10.57
CA THR A 12 -52.39 -39.80 9.13
C THR A 12 -51.02 -39.54 8.53
N THR A 13 -50.57 -40.53 7.75
CA THR A 13 -49.42 -40.43 6.85
C THR A 13 -49.69 -39.35 5.81
N ARG A 14 -49.00 -38.20 5.90
CA ARG A 14 -48.96 -37.24 4.78
C ARG A 14 -47.55 -37.10 4.24
N ARG A 15 -47.36 -37.77 3.11
CA ARG A 15 -46.27 -37.67 2.12
C ARG A 15 -45.47 -36.36 2.22
N ARG A 16 -44.17 -36.51 2.43
CA ARG A 16 -43.15 -35.50 2.14
C ARG A 16 -43.36 -34.96 0.71
N ARG A 17 -43.66 -33.68 0.58
CA ARG A 17 -43.31 -32.90 -0.61
C ARG A 17 -42.06 -32.13 -0.25
N SER A 18 -40.92 -32.59 -0.74
CA SER A 18 -39.66 -31.87 -0.68
C SER A 18 -39.82 -30.56 -1.46
N ILE A 19 -39.99 -29.45 -0.75
CA ILE A 19 -39.74 -28.13 -1.30
C ILE A 19 -38.22 -28.02 -1.31
N ALA A 20 -37.63 -28.09 -2.50
CA ALA A 20 -36.25 -27.69 -2.70
C ALA A 20 -36.19 -26.18 -2.41
N ILE A 21 -35.81 -25.84 -1.17
CA ILE A 21 -35.35 -24.49 -0.85
C ILE A 21 -34.01 -24.39 -1.58
N ALA A 22 -34.03 -23.80 -2.78
CA ALA A 22 -32.82 -23.29 -3.37
C ALA A 22 -32.27 -22.27 -2.38
N THR A 23 -31.29 -22.69 -1.58
CA THR A 23 -30.43 -21.79 -0.86
C THR A 23 -29.82 -20.89 -1.93
N HIS A 24 -30.33 -19.66 -1.99
CA HIS A 24 -29.63 -18.57 -2.64
C HIS A 24 -28.34 -18.42 -1.83
N THR A 25 -27.30 -19.17 -2.24
CA THR A 25 -25.94 -18.91 -1.81
C THR A 25 -25.72 -17.44 -2.15
N ARG A 26 -25.72 -16.61 -1.11
CA ARG A 26 -25.22 -15.25 -1.12
C ARG A 26 -23.71 -15.33 -1.34
N GLY A 27 -23.37 -15.77 -2.54
CA GLY A 27 -22.04 -15.92 -3.08
C GLY A 27 -21.62 -14.68 -3.83
N ASP A 28 -22.24 -13.53 -3.58
CA ASP A 28 -21.74 -12.24 -4.03
C ASP A 28 -20.64 -11.81 -3.07
N ARG A 29 -19.53 -12.55 -3.12
CA ARG A 29 -18.23 -11.98 -2.77
C ARG A 29 -18.10 -10.78 -3.70
N HIS A 30 -18.30 -9.59 -3.15
CA HIS A 30 -17.82 -8.36 -3.75
C HIS A 30 -16.33 -8.58 -4.00
N MET A 31 -15.99 -8.98 -5.23
CA MET A 31 -14.63 -8.89 -5.72
C MET A 31 -14.33 -7.40 -5.65
N ALA A 32 -13.61 -6.98 -4.61
CA ALA A 32 -13.27 -5.59 -4.42
C ALA A 32 -12.56 -5.12 -5.69
N GLN A 33 -13.24 -4.30 -6.49
CA GLN A 33 -12.71 -3.80 -7.75
C GLN A 33 -11.42 -3.05 -7.41
N LYS A 34 -10.28 -3.53 -7.92
CA LYS A 34 -9.01 -2.83 -7.77
C LYS A 34 -9.16 -1.44 -8.36
N LYS A 35 -8.99 -0.39 -7.54
CA LYS A 35 -8.99 0.98 -8.04
C LYS A 35 -7.84 1.14 -9.04
N PRO A 36 -8.04 1.83 -10.18
CA PRO A 36 -6.97 2.11 -11.11
C PRO A 36 -5.88 2.94 -10.44
N THR A 37 -4.64 2.73 -10.87
CA THR A 37 -3.52 3.58 -10.49
C THR A 37 -3.70 4.97 -11.09
N VAL A 38 -3.02 5.98 -10.51
CA VAL A 38 -3.02 7.35 -11.06
C VAL A 38 -2.54 7.37 -12.52
N TYR A 39 -1.59 6.50 -12.87
CA TYR A 39 -1.01 6.43 -14.20
C TYR A 39 -1.91 5.75 -15.23
N GLU A 40 -2.76 4.81 -14.82
CA GLU A 40 -3.82 4.24 -15.67
C GLU A 40 -4.95 5.25 -15.89
N PHE A 41 -5.28 6.03 -14.85
CA PHE A 41 -6.33 7.05 -14.92
C PHE A 41 -5.88 8.30 -15.71
N VAL A 42 -4.60 8.67 -15.62
CA VAL A 42 -3.99 9.81 -16.34
C VAL A 42 -2.87 9.27 -17.25
N PRO A 43 -3.20 8.67 -18.41
CA PRO A 43 -2.26 7.87 -19.21
C PRO A 43 -1.05 8.67 -19.70
N LYS A 44 -1.22 9.95 -20.03
CA LYS A 44 -0.08 10.79 -20.46
C LYS A 44 0.95 10.98 -19.34
N LEU A 45 0.52 11.03 -18.08
CA LEU A 45 1.42 11.10 -16.93
C LEU A 45 2.22 9.80 -16.77
N GLY A 46 1.57 8.64 -16.95
CA GLY A 46 2.25 7.34 -16.98
C GLY A 46 3.29 7.26 -18.08
N GLN A 47 2.92 7.66 -19.30
CA GLN A 47 3.85 7.70 -20.43
C GLN A 47 5.06 8.59 -20.14
N LEU A 48 4.87 9.82 -19.64
CA LEU A 48 6.00 10.73 -19.36
C LEU A 48 6.90 10.22 -18.22
N ARG A 49 6.32 9.55 -17.22
CA ARG A 49 7.08 8.90 -16.15
C ARG A 49 7.97 7.79 -16.73
N ASP A 50 7.43 6.97 -17.61
CA ASP A 50 8.16 5.81 -18.14
C ASP A 50 9.19 6.23 -19.19
N ASP A 51 8.78 7.01 -20.19
CA ASP A 51 9.63 7.35 -21.34
C ASP A 51 10.66 8.42 -20.99
N VAL A 52 10.24 9.49 -20.28
CA VAL A 52 11.09 10.67 -20.05
C VAL A 52 11.78 10.62 -18.70
N LEU A 53 11.02 10.42 -17.61
CA LEU A 53 11.62 10.44 -16.28
C LEU A 53 12.55 9.24 -16.09
N PHE A 54 12.02 8.01 -16.12
CA PHE A 54 12.83 6.83 -15.87
C PHE A 54 13.57 6.30 -17.10
N GLY A 55 13.05 6.51 -18.30
CA GLY A 55 13.67 6.06 -19.54
C GLY A 55 14.82 6.93 -20.05
N ASP A 56 14.89 8.20 -19.63
CA ASP A 56 15.91 9.16 -20.09
C ASP A 56 16.59 9.87 -18.91
N VAL A 57 15.89 10.73 -18.18
CA VAL A 57 16.49 11.60 -17.14
C VAL A 57 17.22 10.82 -16.05
N TRP A 58 16.68 9.66 -15.62
CA TRP A 58 17.33 8.79 -14.62
C TRP A 58 18.48 7.94 -15.17
N GLU A 59 18.57 7.78 -16.49
CA GLU A 59 19.60 7.01 -17.17
C GLU A 59 20.77 7.90 -17.66
N HIS A 60 20.59 9.22 -17.66
CA HIS A 60 21.61 10.16 -18.11
C HIS A 60 22.93 9.98 -17.34
N PRO A 61 24.09 9.83 -18.02
CA PRO A 61 25.33 9.33 -17.41
C PRO A 61 26.04 10.32 -16.47
N ASP A 62 25.80 11.62 -16.63
CA ASP A 62 26.48 12.70 -15.88
C ASP A 62 26.28 12.63 -14.36
N LEU A 63 25.25 11.92 -13.90
CA LEU A 63 25.01 11.72 -12.47
C LEU A 63 24.51 10.29 -12.22
N SER A 64 25.20 9.59 -11.34
CA SER A 64 24.92 8.19 -11.03
C SER A 64 23.50 8.01 -10.46
N LYS A 65 22.90 6.84 -10.69
CA LYS A 65 21.58 6.50 -10.10
C LYS A 65 21.59 6.55 -8.57
N ARG A 66 22.74 6.22 -7.97
CA ARG A 66 22.97 6.33 -6.52
C ARG A 66 22.82 7.77 -6.06
N ASP A 67 23.54 8.69 -6.69
CA ASP A 67 23.54 10.11 -6.28
C ASP A 67 22.22 10.79 -6.64
N ARG A 68 21.60 10.45 -7.77
CA ARG A 68 20.21 10.87 -8.10
C ARG A 68 19.22 10.44 -7.03
N SER A 69 19.30 9.20 -6.56
CA SER A 69 18.43 8.73 -5.48
C SER A 69 18.64 9.52 -4.21
N LEU A 70 19.90 9.74 -3.80
CA LEU A 70 20.23 10.51 -2.60
C LEU A 70 19.65 11.93 -2.67
N ILE A 71 19.86 12.63 -3.80
CA ILE A 71 19.32 13.98 -4.03
C ILE A 71 17.79 13.97 -4.05
N THR A 72 17.18 12.99 -4.71
CA THR A 72 15.72 12.88 -4.78
C THR A 72 15.12 12.71 -3.38
N VAL A 73 15.69 11.87 -2.53
CA VAL A 73 15.23 11.70 -1.14
C VAL A 73 15.37 13.00 -0.34
N ALA A 74 16.48 13.73 -0.49
CA ALA A 74 16.66 15.03 0.15
C ALA A 74 15.57 16.03 -0.28
N MET A 75 15.27 16.11 -1.57
CA MET A 75 14.24 17.00 -2.11
C MET A 75 12.84 16.62 -1.64
N LEU A 76 12.49 15.32 -1.63
CA LEU A 76 11.19 14.86 -1.12
C LEU A 76 11.04 15.14 0.38
N ALA A 77 12.11 14.99 1.16
CA ALA A 77 12.14 15.35 2.57
C ALA A 77 11.93 16.84 2.79
N ALA A 78 12.68 17.70 2.07
CA ALA A 78 12.58 19.14 2.17
C ALA A 78 11.21 19.69 1.72
N LEU A 79 10.57 19.05 0.73
CA LEU A 79 9.26 19.44 0.21
C LEU A 79 8.08 18.76 0.93
N TYR A 80 8.33 17.98 1.99
CA TYR A 80 7.30 17.27 2.74
C TYR A 80 6.42 16.35 1.87
N ARG A 81 7.01 15.70 0.85
CA ARG A 81 6.33 14.79 -0.09
C ARG A 81 6.36 13.35 0.45
N THR A 82 5.69 13.12 1.58
CA THR A 82 5.74 11.86 2.34
C THR A 82 5.34 10.63 1.52
N ASP A 83 4.28 10.74 0.70
CA ASP A 83 3.73 9.60 -0.04
C ASP A 83 4.72 9.03 -1.07
N GLU A 84 5.55 9.88 -1.66
CA GLU A 84 6.58 9.48 -2.64
C GLU A 84 7.90 9.06 -1.95
N MET A 85 8.16 9.56 -0.74
CA MET A 85 9.43 9.39 -0.05
C MET A 85 9.74 7.93 0.25
N ARG A 86 8.74 7.13 0.64
CA ARG A 86 8.92 5.70 0.93
C ARG A 86 9.50 4.94 -0.27
N GLY A 87 8.90 5.12 -1.44
CA GLY A 87 9.33 4.43 -2.66
C GLY A 87 10.73 4.86 -3.09
N HIS A 88 11.04 6.14 -2.97
CA HIS A 88 12.36 6.68 -3.32
C HIS A 88 13.46 6.32 -2.32
N MET A 89 13.15 6.16 -1.03
CA MET A 89 14.11 5.61 -0.06
C MET A 89 14.46 4.15 -0.37
N GLN A 90 13.47 3.31 -0.70
CA GLN A 90 13.74 1.93 -1.13
C GLN A 90 14.60 1.91 -2.39
N ARG A 91 14.25 2.71 -3.40
CA ARG A 91 15.05 2.85 -4.63
C ARG A 91 16.46 3.37 -4.36
N ALA A 92 16.65 4.21 -3.34
CA ALA A 92 17.99 4.65 -2.94
C ALA A 92 18.84 3.49 -2.42
N LEU A 93 18.27 2.65 -1.57
CA LEU A 93 18.92 1.43 -1.08
C LEU A 93 19.26 0.47 -2.23
N ASP A 94 18.31 0.24 -3.14
CA ASP A 94 18.49 -0.63 -4.31
C ASP A 94 19.60 -0.09 -5.25
N ASN A 95 19.76 1.23 -5.32
CA ASN A 95 20.83 1.89 -6.09
C ASN A 95 22.16 2.03 -5.32
N GLY A 96 22.28 1.44 -4.13
CA GLY A 96 23.55 1.39 -3.37
C GLY A 96 23.79 2.57 -2.42
N VAL A 97 22.78 3.38 -2.11
CA VAL A 97 22.85 4.31 -0.96
C VAL A 97 22.71 3.47 0.31
N THR A 98 23.54 3.73 1.32
CA THR A 98 23.46 2.99 2.59
C THR A 98 22.44 3.61 3.54
N GLU A 99 21.90 2.81 4.48
CA GLU A 99 21.07 3.35 5.55
C GLU A 99 21.78 4.43 6.37
N THR A 100 23.09 4.28 6.59
CA THR A 100 23.92 5.27 7.31
C THR A 100 23.92 6.61 6.59
N GLU A 101 24.03 6.60 5.27
CA GLU A 101 23.98 7.82 4.45
C GLU A 101 22.60 8.45 4.43
N LEU A 102 21.53 7.65 4.39
CA LEU A 102 20.16 8.15 4.54
C LEU A 102 19.91 8.78 5.91
N LYS A 103 20.42 8.17 6.99
CA LYS A 103 20.38 8.75 8.35
C LYS A 103 21.12 10.09 8.37
N GLY A 104 22.32 10.16 7.79
CA GLY A 104 23.09 11.41 7.67
C GLY A 104 22.38 12.49 6.86
N LEU A 105 21.77 12.13 5.73
CA LEU A 105 20.94 13.02 4.92
C LEU A 105 19.77 13.59 5.71
N ILE A 106 19.04 12.75 6.45
CA ILE A 106 17.89 13.18 7.27
C ILE A 106 18.35 14.18 8.34
N THR A 107 19.48 13.92 9.00
CA THR A 107 20.08 14.88 9.93
C THR A 107 20.43 16.20 9.24
N HIS A 108 20.99 16.15 8.03
CA HIS A 108 21.35 17.35 7.27
C HIS A 108 20.11 18.17 6.87
N VAL A 109 19.02 17.51 6.46
CA VAL A 109 17.74 18.15 6.14
C VAL A 109 17.20 18.99 7.31
N ALA A 110 17.46 18.58 8.56
CA ALA A 110 16.99 19.32 9.74
C ALA A 110 17.51 20.76 9.78
N PHE A 111 18.72 21.00 9.27
CA PHE A 111 19.37 22.31 9.26
C PHE A 111 18.98 23.17 8.06
N TYR A 112 18.68 22.57 6.92
CA TYR A 112 18.39 23.30 5.67
C TYR A 112 16.90 23.44 5.35
N ALA A 113 16.09 22.49 5.78
CA ALA A 113 14.63 22.48 5.57
C ALA A 113 13.83 22.45 6.87
N GLY A 114 14.49 22.46 8.03
CA GLY A 114 13.87 22.53 9.35
C GLY A 114 13.58 21.16 9.98
N TRP A 115 13.48 21.18 11.32
CA TRP A 115 13.25 20.00 12.15
C TRP A 115 12.00 19.17 11.77
N PRO A 116 10.84 19.79 11.45
CA PRO A 116 9.65 19.03 11.05
C PRO A 116 9.87 18.14 9.82
N CYS A 117 10.60 18.65 8.81
CA CYS A 117 10.93 17.91 7.59
C CYS A 117 11.80 16.68 7.89
N ALA A 118 12.83 16.86 8.73
CA ALA A 118 13.70 15.78 9.14
C ALA A 118 12.99 14.72 10.00
N VAL A 119 12.15 15.13 10.95
CA VAL A 119 11.36 14.19 11.78
C VAL A 119 10.39 13.39 10.92
N ASN A 120 9.74 14.03 9.94
CA ASN A 120 8.88 13.34 8.98
C ASN A 120 9.66 12.29 8.17
N ALA A 121 10.81 12.67 7.61
CA ALA A 121 11.67 11.74 6.87
C ALA A 121 12.19 10.60 7.75
N GLY A 122 12.53 10.88 9.02
CA GLY A 122 12.92 9.87 10.00
C GLY A 122 11.84 8.82 10.27
N ARG A 123 10.56 9.23 10.34
CA ARG A 123 9.44 8.29 10.47
C ARG A 123 9.31 7.38 9.25
N VAL A 124 9.41 7.95 8.05
CA VAL A 124 9.40 7.15 6.80
C VAL A 124 10.58 6.17 6.77
N ALA A 125 11.77 6.61 7.17
CA ALA A 125 12.96 5.76 7.26
C ALA A 125 12.77 4.56 8.20
N ILE A 126 12.17 4.78 9.39
CA ILE A 126 11.81 3.69 10.32
C ILE A 126 10.90 2.67 9.63
N ASP A 127 9.90 3.13 8.88
CA ASP A 127 8.98 2.20 8.22
C ASP A 127 9.61 1.45 7.03
N VAL A 128 10.71 1.95 6.46
CA VAL A 128 11.38 1.32 5.31
C VAL A 128 12.44 0.32 5.75
N PHE A 129 13.31 0.72 6.69
CA PHE A 129 14.48 -0.07 7.09
C PHE A 129 14.71 -0.11 8.61
N GLY A 130 13.72 0.31 9.41
CA GLY A 130 13.76 0.15 10.86
C GLY A 130 13.62 -1.32 11.29
N PRO A 131 13.88 -1.62 12.58
CA PRO A 131 13.62 -2.93 13.15
C PRO A 131 12.15 -3.35 12.97
N LYS A 132 11.92 -4.65 12.70
CA LYS A 132 10.58 -5.24 12.59
C LYS A 132 10.12 -5.87 13.89
#